data_AF-A0A957PAH1-F1
#
_entry.id   AF-A0A957PAH1-F1
#
_cell.length_a   1.000
_cell.length_b   1.000
_cell.length_c   1.000
_cell.angle_alpha   90.00
_cell.angle_beta   90.00
_cell.angle_gamma   90.00
#
_symmetry.space_group_name_H-M   'P 1'
#
loop_
_entity.id
_entity.type
_entity.pdbx_description
1 polymer ?
#
loop_
_entity_poly.entity_id
_entity_poly.type
_entity_poly.pdbx_seq_one_letter_code
_entity_poly.pdbx_strand_id
1 'polypeptide(L)' 'SRFSGTRTSRHLYHLLFAARVSGGEATLSHETLDVRWFAPTEIPWNALSPGHEKRIRFALAWWAKPQTSAYFDREP' A
#
# COMPACT_ATOMS: atom_id res chain seq x y z
N SER A 1 -7.34 9.37 -11.83
CA SER A 1 -6.19 8.45 -11.90
C SER A 1 -6.45 7.51 -13.06
N ARG A 2 -5.46 7.12 -13.87
CA ARG A 2 -5.71 6.33 -15.10
C ARG A 2 -6.36 4.96 -14.83
N PHE A 3 -6.32 4.50 -13.57
CA PHE A 3 -7.00 3.29 -13.09
C PHE A 3 -8.38 3.55 -12.42
N SER A 4 -8.95 4.74 -12.56
CA SER A 4 -10.29 5.10 -12.08
C SER A 4 -11.22 5.63 -13.18
N GLY A 5 -10.88 5.45 -14.46
CA GLY A 5 -11.71 5.89 -15.60
C GLY A 5 -11.90 7.42 -15.71
N THR A 6 -11.25 8.23 -14.89
CA THR A 6 -11.41 9.68 -14.88
C THR A 6 -10.26 10.35 -15.65
N ARG A 7 -10.57 10.91 -16.84
CA ARG A 7 -9.71 11.86 -17.58
C ARG A 7 -9.65 13.18 -16.81
N THR A 8 -8.92 13.21 -15.71
CA THR A 8 -8.66 14.45 -14.96
C THR A 8 -7.34 15.05 -15.41
N SER A 9 -7.22 16.38 -15.40
CA SER A 9 -5.97 17.11 -15.61
C SER A 9 -4.93 16.91 -14.49
N ARG A 10 -5.19 15.96 -13.58
CA ARG A 10 -4.41 15.75 -12.37
C ARG A 10 -3.72 14.40 -12.43
N HIS A 11 -2.39 14.43 -12.38
CA HIS A 11 -1.58 13.25 -12.22
C HIS A 11 -1.48 12.90 -10.73
N LEU A 12 -1.69 11.63 -10.40
CA LEU A 12 -1.55 11.11 -9.04
C LEU A 12 -0.42 10.10 -9.05
N TYR A 13 0.55 10.30 -8.15
CA TYR A 13 1.65 9.36 -7.92
C TYR A 13 1.48 8.77 -6.54
N HIS A 14 1.58 7.44 -6.44
CA HIS A 14 1.59 6.74 -5.16
C HIS A 14 3.02 6.34 -4.83
N LEU A 15 3.49 6.75 -3.65
CA LEU A 15 4.80 6.39 -3.13
C LEU A 15 4.61 5.41 -1.98
N LEU A 16 5.43 4.36 -1.93
CA LEU A 16 5.42 3.36 -0.87
C LEU A 16 6.78 3.40 -0.16
N PHE A 17 6.75 3.51 1.17
CA PHE A 17 7.95 3.59 2.00
C PHE A 17 7.98 2.43 2.98
N ALA A 18 9.14 1.82 3.14
CA ALA A 18 9.40 0.90 4.25
C ALA A 18 9.71 1.74 5.50
N ALA A 19 8.99 1.46 6.60
CA ALA A 19 9.16 2.16 7.87
C ALA A 19 9.28 1.15 9.02
N ARG A 20 9.89 1.59 10.12
CA ARG A 20 9.98 0.84 11.37
C ARG A 20 9.27 1.64 12.46
N VAL A 21 8.34 1.01 13.15
CA VAL A 21 7.71 1.58 14.35
C VAL A 21 8.78 1.72 15.43
N SER A 22 9.00 2.95 15.92
CA SER A 22 9.99 3.25 16.98
C SER A 22 9.34 3.50 18.35
N GLY A 23 8.01 3.62 18.42
CA GLY A 23 7.23 3.85 19.63
C GLY A 23 5.80 4.28 19.31
N GLY A 24 5.02 4.57 20.35
CA GLY A 24 3.60 4.94 20.25
C GLY A 24 2.64 3.76 20.38
N GLU A 25 1.34 4.08 20.35
CA GLU A 25 0.25 3.11 20.43
C GLU A 25 -0.71 3.28 19.25
N ALA A 26 -1.38 2.20 18.87
CA ALA A 26 -2.40 2.25 17.83
C ALA A 26 -3.62 3.04 18.33
N THR A 27 -3.95 4.13 17.64
CA THR A 27 -5.02 5.04 18.04
C THR A 27 -6.09 5.13 16.95
N LEU A 28 -7.35 4.95 17.34
CA LEU A 28 -8.50 5.13 16.46
C LEU A 28 -8.85 6.60 16.30
N SER A 29 -9.52 6.94 15.19
CA SER A 29 -9.99 8.29 14.90
C SER A 29 -11.27 8.26 14.07
N HIS A 30 -11.83 9.42 13.75
CA HIS A 30 -12.94 9.50 12.79
C HIS A 30 -12.59 8.98 11.40
N GLU A 31 -11.30 8.90 11.06
CA GLU A 31 -10.80 8.36 9.79
C GLU A 31 -10.35 6.90 9.90
N THR A 32 -9.97 6.44 11.10
CA THR A 32 -9.41 5.10 11.35
C THR A 32 -10.29 4.32 12.32
N LEU A 33 -11.03 3.36 11.81
CA LEU A 33 -11.96 2.54 12.59
C LEU A 33 -11.31 1.30 13.23
N ASP A 34 -10.18 0.82 12.69
CA ASP A 34 -9.46 -0.35 13.18
C ASP A 34 -7.98 -0.31 12.76
N VAL A 35 -7.09 -0.88 13.58
CA VAL A 35 -5.65 -0.97 13.31
C VAL A 35 -5.13 -2.32 13.78
N ARG A 36 -4.59 -3.12 12.86
CA ARG A 36 -4.10 -4.48 13.16
C ARG A 36 -2.89 -4.86 12.31
N TRP A 37 -2.11 -5.80 12.83
CA TRP A 37 -1.10 -6.51 12.07
C TRP A 37 -1.72 -7.73 11.41
N PHE A 38 -1.30 -8.04 10.19
CA PHE A 38 -1.77 -9.20 9.44
C PHE A 38 -0.57 -10.03 8.99
N ALA A 39 -0.63 -11.35 9.16
CA ALA A 39 0.24 -12.22 8.38
C ALA A 39 -0.16 -12.15 6.89
N PRO A 40 0.76 -12.42 5.95
CA PRO A 40 0.44 -12.38 4.51
C PRO A 40 -0.76 -13.25 4.10
N THR A 41 -0.98 -14.36 4.80
CA THR A 41 -2.09 -15.29 4.59
C THR A 41 -3.42 -14.81 5.15
N GLU A 42 -3.42 -13.80 6.03
CA GLU A 42 -4.60 -13.27 6.71
C GLU A 42 -5.11 -11.97 6.08
N ILE A 43 -4.40 -11.45 5.07
CA ILE A 43 -4.79 -10.22 4.38
C ILE A 43 -6.15 -10.47 3.68
N PRO A 44 -7.16 -9.60 3.90
CA PRO A 44 -8.46 -9.72 3.27
C PRO A 44 -8.41 -9.23 1.82
N TRP A 45 -7.75 -9.99 0.94
CA TRP A 45 -7.44 -9.59 -0.44
C TRP A 45 -8.68 -9.15 -1.24
N ASN A 46 -9.82 -9.79 -1.01
CA ASN A 46 -11.11 -9.48 -1.65
C ASN A 46 -11.74 -8.15 -1.20
N ALA A 47 -11.31 -7.58 -0.08
CA ALA A 47 -11.81 -6.31 0.44
C ALA A 47 -10.91 -5.11 0.06
N LEU A 48 -9.77 -5.36 -0.59
CA LEU A 48 -8.84 -4.31 -0.98
C LEU A 48 -9.30 -3.60 -2.26
N SER A 49 -9.01 -2.31 -2.36
CA SER A 49 -9.11 -1.63 -3.65
C SER A 49 -8.01 -2.14 -4.60
N PRO A 50 -8.23 -2.16 -5.93
CA PRO A 50 -7.24 -2.68 -6.88
C PRO A 50 -5.86 -2.01 -6.76
N GLY A 51 -5.83 -0.71 -6.47
CA GLY A 51 -4.58 0.02 -6.25
C GLY A 51 -3.84 -0.39 -4.97
N HIS A 52 -4.56 -0.73 -3.90
CA HIS A 52 -3.95 -1.20 -2.65
C HIS A 52 -3.37 -2.60 -2.80
N GLU A 53 -4.08 -3.51 -3.45
CA GLU A 53 -3.61 -4.88 -3.64
C GLU A 53 -2.23 -4.91 -4.30
N LYS A 54 -2.04 -4.20 -5.42
CA LYS A 54 -0.76 -4.13 -6.13
C LYS A 54 0.36 -3.66 -5.19
N ARG A 55 0.15 -2.57 -4.45
CA ARG A 55 1.15 -2.00 -3.53
C ARG A 55 1.49 -2.92 -2.37
N ILE A 56 0.50 -3.58 -1.77
CA ILE A 56 0.73 -4.52 -0.67
C ILE A 56 1.53 -5.74 -1.16
N ARG A 57 1.22 -6.28 -2.35
CA ARG A 57 2.02 -7.36 -2.95
C ARG A 57 3.48 -6.95 -3.17
N PHE A 58 3.71 -5.72 -3.66
CA PHE A 58 5.07 -5.18 -3.79
C PHE A 58 5.76 -5.05 -2.43
N ALA A 59 5.06 -4.56 -1.40
CA ALA A 59 5.60 -4.43 -0.05
C ALA A 59 6.07 -5.79 0.51
N LEU A 60 5.24 -6.83 0.34
CA LEU A 60 5.56 -8.19 0.80
C LEU A 60 6.74 -8.81 0.04
N ALA A 61 6.80 -8.61 -1.28
CA ALA A 61 7.92 -9.09 -2.09
C ALA A 61 9.24 -8.41 -1.69
N TRP A 62 9.20 -7.08 -1.47
CA TRP A 62 10.34 -6.31 -0.96
C TRP A 62 10.74 -6.78 0.44
N TRP A 63 9.78 -6.99 1.34
CA TRP A 63 10.05 -7.48 2.70
C TRP A 63 10.78 -8.83 2.70
N ALA A 64 10.38 -9.75 1.83
CA ALA A 64 11.02 -11.05 1.70
C ALA A 64 12.47 -10.97 1.18
N LYS A 65 12.79 -9.95 0.37
CA LYS A 65 14.12 -9.74 -0.25
C LYS A 65 14.42 -8.24 -0.37
N PRO A 66 14.89 -7.57 0.69
CA PRO A 66 15.00 -6.10 0.74
C PRO A 66 16.13 -5.48 -0.09
N GLN A 67 16.62 -6.16 -1.12
CA GLN A 67 17.72 -5.69 -2.00
C GLN A 67 17.24 -4.96 -3.26
N THR A 68 15.94 -4.73 -3.40
CA THR A 68 15.37 -4.09 -4.59
C THR A 68 15.57 -2.57 -4.61
N SER A 69 16.11 -2.06 -5.71
CA SER A 69 16.03 -0.65 -6.11
C SER A 69 14.58 -0.17 -6.08
N ALA A 70 14.36 1.13 -5.82
CA ALA A 70 13.03 1.75 -5.87
C ALA A 70 12.26 1.32 -7.13
N TYR A 71 11.10 0.71 -6.94
CA TYR A 71 10.24 0.26 -8.03
C TYR A 71 9.33 1.40 -8.45
N PHE A 72 9.39 1.76 -9.73
CA PHE A 72 8.44 2.65 -10.37
C PHE A 72 7.51 1.79 -11.21
N ASP A 73 6.20 1.98 -11.06
CA ASP A 73 5.21 1.39 -11.97
C ASP A 73 5.58 1.81 -13.39
N ARG A 74 6.12 0.87 -14.17
CA ARG A 74 6.35 1.05 -15.59
C ARG A 74 5.08 0.64 -16.30
N GLU A 75 4.10 1.54 -16.35
CA GLU A 75 3.02 1.37 -17.32
C GLU A 75 2.84 2.65 -18.15
N PRO A 76 2.47 2.50 -19.44
CA PRO A 76 2.26 3.62 -20.34
C PRO A 76 1.17 4.63 -19.90
#